data_AF-A0AAD9C0J8-F1
#
_entry.id   AF-A0AAD9C0J8-F1
#
_cell.length_a   1.000
_cell.length_b   1.000
_cell.length_c   1.000
_cell.angle_alpha   90.00
_cell.angle_beta   90.00
_cell.angle_gamma   90.00
#
_symmetry.space_group_name_H-M   'P 1'
#
loop_
_entity.id
_entity.type
_entity.pdbx_description
1 polymer ?
#
loop_
_entity_poly.entity_id
_entity_poly.type
_entity_poly.pdbx_seq_one_letter_code
_entity_poly.pdbx_strand_id
1 'polypeptide(L)'
;MDLTIILLNGSSYVLSVRPHDTVGSLKILIQQKLGFSCETQKLVFVNGSNTTPNDDSATLESYGLHSGARVNLLVTLPTPPTPPTPPTPPTQIQVFLKNDEGVSSTYDIKPDETVSHFKSKVEASEGVAVSQQSLLHEGKVMNEGKLSDYNVRANSTIKLVFVNGSNTTPNDDSATLESYGLYSGARVNLLVTPMTPPTPPTQIQVFLKNEKGVNTTYDIKPDETVSHFKSKVEAREGVAVSQQSLIHEGKVMNEGKLSDYNVRAHSTISLNLRLRGG
;
A
#
# COMPACT_ATOMS: atom_id res chain seq x y z
N MET A 1 -25.02 34.57 -21.52
CA MET A 1 -24.64 35.34 -22.71
C MET A 1 -25.29 34.70 -23.91
N ASP A 2 -25.80 35.51 -24.83
CA ASP A 2 -26.53 34.98 -25.98
C ASP A 2 -25.63 34.98 -27.21
N LEU A 3 -25.44 33.81 -27.81
CA LEU A 3 -24.67 33.64 -29.04
C LEU A 3 -25.60 33.47 -30.23
N THR A 4 -25.24 34.10 -31.34
CA THR A 4 -25.97 33.94 -32.61
C THR A 4 -25.25 32.91 -33.48
N ILE A 5 -25.84 31.73 -33.63
CA ILE A 5 -25.34 30.68 -34.51
C ILE A 5 -25.89 30.91 -35.92
N ILE A 6 -25.01 31.04 -36.91
CA ILE A 6 -25.37 31.30 -38.31
C ILE A 6 -25.03 30.07 -39.13
N LEU A 7 -26.01 29.50 -39.81
CA LEU A 7 -25.80 28.40 -40.74
C LEU A 7 -25.43 28.92 -42.13
N LEU A 8 -24.79 28.07 -42.94
CA LEU A 8 -24.44 28.38 -44.33
C LEU A 8 -25.66 28.70 -45.22
N ASN A 9 -26.84 28.23 -44.84
CA ASN A 9 -28.09 28.55 -45.54
C ASN A 9 -28.64 29.96 -45.20
N GLY A 10 -27.93 30.75 -44.38
CA GLY A 10 -28.31 32.09 -43.97
C GLY A 10 -29.27 32.14 -42.77
N SER A 11 -29.71 30.99 -42.24
CA SER A 11 -30.54 30.93 -41.03
C SER A 11 -29.70 31.21 -39.79
N SER A 12 -30.26 31.99 -38.86
CA SER A 12 -29.62 32.31 -37.58
C SER A 12 -30.45 31.85 -36.40
N TYR A 13 -29.80 31.25 -35.40
CA TYR A 13 -30.40 30.78 -34.16
C TYR A 13 -29.71 31.43 -32.97
N VAL A 14 -30.48 31.86 -31.99
CA VAL A 14 -29.93 32.41 -30.75
C VAL A 14 -29.87 31.31 -29.70
N LEU A 15 -28.68 31.07 -29.15
CA LEU A 15 -28.44 30.11 -28.08
C LEU A 15 -27.94 30.85 -26.85
N SER A 16 -28.61 30.65 -25.71
CA SER A 16 -28.17 31.18 -24.43
C SER A 16 -27.19 30.21 -23.79
N VAL A 17 -25.98 30.68 -23.51
CA VAL A 17 -24.87 29.92 -22.92
C VAL A 17 -24.20 30.73 -21.82
N ARG A 18 -23.43 30.09 -20.94
CA ARG A 18 -22.65 30.81 -19.92
C ARG A 18 -21.27 31.17 -20.49
N PRO A 19 -20.65 32.29 -20.07
CA PRO A 19 -19.31 32.69 -20.52
C PRO A 19 -18.24 31.61 -20.29
N HIS A 20 -18.36 30.87 -19.18
CA HIS A 20 -17.45 29.79 -18.80
C HIS A 20 -17.81 28.42 -19.41
N ASP A 21 -18.87 28.31 -20.22
CA ASP A 21 -19.16 27.05 -20.91
C ASP A 21 -18.07 26.76 -21.94
N THR A 22 -17.80 25.48 -22.18
CA THR A 22 -16.75 25.05 -23.11
C THR A 22 -17.27 24.98 -24.55
N VAL A 23 -16.36 25.00 -25.52
CA VAL A 23 -16.71 24.77 -26.93
C VAL A 23 -17.43 23.43 -27.13
N GLY A 24 -17.00 22.38 -26.44
CA GLY A 24 -17.69 21.08 -26.44
C GLY A 24 -19.12 21.16 -25.91
N SER A 25 -19.35 21.95 -24.85
CA SER A 25 -20.69 22.17 -24.29
C SER A 25 -21.59 22.91 -25.27
N LEU A 26 -21.05 23.89 -26.00
CA LEU A 26 -21.76 24.59 -27.08
C LEU A 26 -22.12 23.64 -28.23
N LYS A 27 -21.22 22.74 -28.65
CA LYS A 27 -21.50 21.74 -29.70
C LYS A 27 -22.63 20.79 -29.30
N ILE A 28 -22.64 20.33 -28.05
CA ILE A 28 -23.72 19.50 -27.50
C ILE A 28 -25.04 20.27 -27.52
N LEU A 29 -25.03 21.55 -27.13
CA LEU A 29 -26.23 22.40 -27.13
C LEU A 29 -26.78 22.58 -28.55
N ILE A 30 -25.90 22.80 -29.53
CA ILE A 30 -26.22 22.87 -30.96
C ILE A 30 -26.81 21.54 -31.45
N GLN A 31 -26.25 20.41 -31.03
CA GLN A 31 -26.78 19.08 -31.35
C GLN A 31 -28.20 18.89 -30.81
N GLN A 32 -28.44 19.26 -29.56
CA GLN A 32 -29.75 19.13 -28.92
C GLN A 32 -30.81 20.06 -29.52
N LYS A 33 -30.42 21.27 -29.95
CA LYS A 33 -31.36 22.27 -30.46
C LYS A 33 -31.59 22.20 -31.97
N LEU A 34 -30.55 21.88 -32.74
CA LEU A 34 -30.57 21.91 -34.20
C LEU A 34 -30.41 20.52 -34.83
N GLY A 35 -30.13 19.48 -34.04
CA GLY A 35 -30.06 18.10 -34.51
C GLY A 35 -28.77 17.72 -35.24
N PHE A 36 -27.78 18.60 -35.32
CA PHE A 36 -26.50 18.31 -35.98
C PHE A 36 -25.55 17.56 -35.05
N SER A 37 -24.98 16.43 -35.46
CA SER A 37 -24.00 15.67 -34.66
C SER A 37 -22.74 16.50 -34.37
N CYS A 38 -22.16 16.39 -33.17
CA CYS A 38 -20.92 17.09 -32.81
C CYS A 38 -19.76 16.84 -33.79
N GLU A 39 -19.74 15.69 -34.46
CA GLU A 39 -18.73 15.31 -35.46
C GLU A 39 -18.87 16.05 -36.79
N THR A 40 -20.10 16.42 -37.16
CA THR A 40 -20.38 17.16 -38.40
C THR A 40 -20.32 18.66 -38.18
N GLN A 41 -20.36 19.11 -36.93
CA GLN A 41 -20.31 20.52 -36.54
C GLN A 41 -18.89 21.08 -36.60
N LYS A 42 -18.66 22.00 -37.54
CA LYS A 42 -17.46 22.84 -37.57
C LYS A 42 -17.83 24.28 -37.24
N LEU A 43 -17.44 24.72 -36.05
CA LEU A 43 -17.71 26.08 -35.57
C LEU A 43 -16.63 27.04 -36.05
N VAL A 44 -17.03 28.27 -36.35
CA VAL A 44 -16.12 29.39 -36.64
C VAL A 44 -16.60 30.59 -35.85
N PHE A 45 -15.78 31.05 -34.92
CA PHE A 45 -16.07 32.18 -34.05
C PHE A 45 -15.70 33.48 -34.74
N VAL A 46 -16.65 34.41 -34.82
CA VAL A 46 -16.46 35.71 -35.47
C VAL A 46 -16.19 36.75 -34.37
N ASN A 47 -14.92 36.94 -34.05
CA ASN A 47 -14.47 37.86 -33.00
C ASN A 47 -13.32 38.76 -33.51
N GLY A 48 -13.63 39.64 -34.47
CA GLY A 48 -12.66 40.51 -35.15
C GLY A 48 -11.75 39.80 -36.17
N SER A 49 -11.42 38.53 -35.91
CA SER A 49 -10.86 37.56 -36.86
C SER A 49 -11.67 36.25 -36.77
N ASN A 50 -11.76 35.51 -37.87
CA ASN A 50 -12.48 34.23 -37.89
C ASN A 50 -11.59 33.15 -37.27
N THR A 51 -11.93 32.71 -36.06
CA THR A 51 -11.17 31.69 -35.34
C THR A 51 -11.93 30.36 -35.36
N THR A 52 -11.29 29.29 -35.83
CA THR A 52 -11.81 27.94 -35.66
C THR A 52 -11.33 27.41 -34.31
N PRO A 53 -12.22 27.13 -33.34
CA PRO A 53 -11.81 26.48 -32.10
C PRO A 53 -11.21 25.11 -32.43
N ASN A 54 -9.99 24.87 -31.95
CA ASN A 54 -9.27 23.60 -32.13
C ASN A 54 -9.31 22.73 -30.86
N ASP A 55 -9.80 23.29 -29.76
CA ASP A 55 -9.86 22.67 -28.45
C ASP A 55 -11.29 22.77 -27.90
N ASP A 56 -11.92 21.62 -27.73
CA ASP A 56 -13.30 21.49 -27.22
C ASP A 56 -13.40 21.70 -25.70
N SER A 57 -12.26 21.69 -24.99
CA SER A 57 -12.19 21.94 -23.55
C SER A 57 -12.06 23.43 -23.19
N ALA A 58 -11.61 24.26 -24.14
CA ALA A 58 -11.46 25.69 -23.95
C ALA A 58 -12.82 26.40 -23.78
N THR A 59 -12.84 27.46 -22.96
CA THR A 59 -14.06 28.22 -22.66
C THR A 59 -14.42 29.18 -23.80
N LEU A 60 -15.70 29.46 -23.98
CA LEU A 60 -16.15 30.41 -25.01
C LEU A 60 -15.57 31.82 -24.78
N GLU A 61 -15.44 32.23 -23.52
CA GLU A 61 -14.79 33.48 -23.12
C GLU A 61 -13.30 33.52 -23.49
N SER A 62 -12.57 32.39 -23.45
CA SER A 62 -11.15 32.35 -23.85
C SER A 62 -10.94 32.64 -25.33
N TYR A 63 -11.94 32.36 -26.17
CA TYR A 63 -11.95 32.74 -27.59
C TYR A 63 -12.48 34.17 -27.81
N GLY A 64 -12.75 34.90 -26.72
CA GLY A 64 -13.28 36.25 -26.70
C GLY A 64 -14.72 36.38 -27.19
N LEU A 65 -15.50 35.29 -27.11
CA LEU A 65 -16.94 35.37 -27.38
C LEU A 65 -17.64 36.09 -26.24
N HIS A 66 -18.35 37.17 -26.56
CA HIS A 66 -19.18 37.93 -25.65
C HIS A 66 -20.66 37.82 -26.04
N SER A 67 -21.56 38.37 -25.21
CA SER A 67 -22.99 38.41 -25.54
C SER A 67 -23.22 39.15 -26.86
N GLY A 68 -24.01 38.57 -27.77
CA GLY A 68 -24.21 39.04 -29.13
C GLY A 68 -23.16 38.58 -30.15
N ALA A 69 -22.15 37.80 -29.74
CA ALA A 69 -21.15 37.28 -30.65
C ALA A 69 -21.76 36.28 -31.65
N ARG A 70 -21.17 36.23 -32.85
CA ARG A 70 -21.63 35.42 -33.97
C ARG A 70 -20.74 34.20 -34.15
N VAL A 71 -21.36 33.05 -34.32
CA VAL A 71 -20.67 31.78 -34.55
C VAL A 71 -21.22 31.18 -35.84
N ASN A 72 -20.38 31.05 -36.86
CA ASN A 72 -20.79 30.36 -38.08
C ASN A 72 -20.67 28.84 -37.85
N LEU A 73 -21.76 28.13 -38.10
CA LEU A 73 -21.82 26.68 -38.05
C LEU A 73 -21.76 26.13 -39.47
N LEU A 74 -20.67 25.42 -39.76
CA LEU A 74 -20.48 24.66 -40.98
C LEU A 74 -20.84 23.20 -40.67
N VAL A 75 -21.92 22.72 -41.26
CA VAL A 75 -22.28 21.31 -41.21
C VAL A 75 -21.52 20.60 -42.32
N THR A 76 -20.51 19.84 -41.94
CA THR A 76 -19.77 18.98 -42.87
C THR A 76 -20.61 17.75 -43.17
N LEU A 77 -20.59 17.30 -44.43
CA LEU A 77 -21.14 15.99 -44.76
C LEU A 77 -20.40 14.95 -43.90
N PRO A 78 -21.10 13.95 -43.32
CA PRO A 78 -20.41 12.83 -42.70
C PRO A 78 -19.40 12.30 -43.71
N THR A 79 -18.13 12.30 -43.33
CA THR A 79 -17.08 11.73 -44.18
C THR A 79 -17.55 10.35 -44.62
N PRO A 80 -17.40 9.97 -45.90
CA PRO A 80 -17.70 8.62 -46.35
C PRO A 80 -17.08 7.64 -45.34
N PRO A 81 -17.75 6.52 -45.00
CA PRO A 81 -17.12 5.51 -44.17
C PRO A 81 -15.78 5.20 -44.83
N THR A 82 -14.69 5.55 -44.14
CA THR A 82 -13.35 5.23 -44.60
C THR A 82 -13.36 3.74 -44.95
N PRO A 83 -12.71 3.32 -46.06
CA PRO A 83 -12.51 1.90 -46.33
C PRO A 83 -12.06 1.23 -45.03
N PRO A 84 -12.51 -0.01 -44.71
CA PRO A 84 -12.09 -0.66 -43.49
C PRO A 84 -10.59 -0.51 -43.41
N THR A 85 -10.13 0.24 -42.41
CA THR A 85 -8.72 0.51 -42.20
C THR A 85 -8.07 -0.87 -42.22
N PRO A 86 -7.00 -1.12 -43.02
CA PRO A 86 -6.24 -2.35 -42.86
C PRO A 86 -5.98 -2.49 -41.36
N PRO A 87 -6.25 -3.67 -40.75
CA PRO A 87 -6.33 -3.80 -39.30
C PRO A 87 -5.15 -3.06 -38.73
N THR A 88 -5.42 -1.97 -38.01
CA THR A 88 -4.37 -1.14 -37.43
C THR A 88 -3.47 -2.13 -36.72
N PRO A 89 -2.21 -2.32 -37.16
CA PRO A 89 -1.34 -3.29 -36.52
C PRO A 89 -1.37 -2.93 -35.05
N PRO A 90 -1.69 -3.88 -34.16
CA PRO A 90 -2.10 -3.58 -32.81
C PRO A 90 -1.10 -2.59 -32.22
N THR A 91 -1.52 -1.33 -32.08
CA THR A 91 -0.66 -0.25 -31.58
C THR A 91 -0.29 -0.51 -30.12
N GLN A 92 -0.94 -1.52 -29.52
CA GLN A 92 -0.67 -2.09 -28.23
C GLN A 92 -0.55 -3.60 -28.37
N ILE A 93 0.54 -4.16 -27.87
CA ILE A 93 0.74 -5.59 -27.70
C ILE A 93 0.18 -6.01 -26.34
N GLN A 94 -0.38 -7.22 -26.27
CA GLN A 94 -0.78 -7.81 -25.00
C GLN A 94 0.41 -8.43 -24.30
N VAL A 95 0.52 -8.22 -23.00
CA VAL A 95 1.47 -8.89 -22.12
C VAL A 95 0.76 -9.46 -20.91
N PHE A 96 1.34 -10.51 -20.34
CA PHE A 96 0.82 -11.17 -19.15
C PHE A 96 1.67 -10.76 -17.96
N LEU A 97 1.07 -10.13 -16.96
CA LEU A 97 1.72 -9.84 -15.69
C LEU A 97 1.40 -10.98 -14.72
N LYS A 98 2.43 -11.75 -14.34
CA LYS A 98 2.30 -12.85 -13.40
C LYS A 98 2.74 -12.41 -12.01
N ASN A 99 1.85 -12.48 -11.02
CA ASN A 99 2.17 -12.19 -9.62
C ASN A 99 2.89 -13.37 -8.93
N ASP A 100 3.26 -13.20 -7.66
CA ASP A 100 3.92 -14.23 -6.85
C ASP A 100 3.02 -15.44 -6.55
N GLU A 101 1.70 -15.23 -6.53
CA GLU A 101 0.67 -16.27 -6.40
C GLU A 101 0.50 -17.11 -7.68
N GLY A 102 1.16 -16.71 -8.78
CA GLY A 102 1.11 -17.38 -10.07
C GLY A 102 -0.10 -17.03 -10.93
N VAL A 103 -0.95 -16.11 -10.47
CA VAL A 103 -2.07 -15.53 -11.23
C VAL A 103 -1.52 -14.58 -12.31
N SER A 104 -2.09 -14.65 -13.50
CA SER A 104 -1.67 -13.83 -14.65
C SER A 104 -2.78 -12.86 -15.05
N SER A 105 -2.50 -11.57 -14.97
CA SER A 105 -3.36 -10.48 -15.43
C SER A 105 -2.90 -10.01 -16.83
N THR A 106 -3.83 -9.72 -17.72
CA THR A 106 -3.50 -9.26 -19.08
C THR A 106 -3.47 -7.74 -19.14
N TYR A 107 -2.43 -7.18 -19.76
CA TYR A 107 -2.26 -5.75 -19.95
C TYR A 107 -1.97 -5.42 -21.42
N ASP A 108 -2.62 -4.37 -21.92
CA ASP A 108 -2.31 -3.78 -23.22
C ASP A 108 -1.23 -2.70 -23.07
N ILE A 109 -0.08 -2.93 -23.70
CA ILE A 109 1.08 -2.02 -23.66
C ILE A 109 1.49 -1.60 -25.07
N LYS A 110 1.97 -0.37 -25.25
CA LYS A 110 2.56 0.04 -26.53
C LYS A 110 3.99 -0.50 -26.67
N PRO A 111 4.48 -0.83 -27.88
CA PRO A 111 5.86 -1.26 -28.09
C PRO A 111 6.93 -0.25 -27.60
N ASP A 112 6.58 1.04 -27.57
CA ASP A 112 7.43 2.14 -27.12
C ASP A 112 7.14 2.57 -25.66
N GLU A 113 6.24 1.87 -24.96
CA GLU A 113 5.87 2.18 -23.58
C GLU A 113 7.06 2.00 -22.65
N THR A 114 7.24 2.95 -21.74
CA THR A 114 8.32 2.91 -20.76
C THR A 114 7.98 1.98 -19.60
N VAL A 115 9.02 1.40 -19.00
CA VAL A 115 8.88 0.60 -17.78
C VAL A 115 8.16 1.39 -16.68
N SER A 116 8.48 2.68 -16.53
CA SER A 116 7.83 3.55 -15.55
C SER A 116 6.33 3.71 -15.80
N HIS A 117 5.93 3.95 -17.06
CA HIS A 117 4.52 4.12 -17.39
C HIS A 117 3.73 2.82 -17.17
N PHE A 118 4.33 1.68 -17.52
CA PHE A 118 3.74 0.38 -17.26
C PHE A 118 3.62 0.09 -15.75
N LYS A 119 4.61 0.45 -14.94
CA LYS A 119 4.50 0.34 -13.48
C LYS A 119 3.34 1.17 -12.92
N SER A 120 3.15 2.40 -13.41
CA SER A 120 2.00 3.23 -13.01
C SER A 120 0.66 2.62 -13.41
N LYS A 121 0.58 1.91 -14.55
CA LYS A 121 -0.63 1.17 -14.90
C LYS A 121 -0.91 0.03 -13.93
N VAL A 122 0.13 -0.73 -13.57
CA VAL A 122 0.05 -1.82 -12.59
C VAL A 122 -0.33 -1.29 -11.20
N GLU A 123 0.14 -0.09 -10.82
CA GLU A 123 -0.26 0.58 -9.59
C GLU A 123 -1.75 0.90 -9.57
N ALA A 124 -2.28 1.42 -10.69
CA ALA A 124 -3.70 1.78 -10.81
C ALA A 124 -4.64 0.56 -10.79
N SER A 125 -4.20 -0.60 -11.26
CA SER A 125 -5.02 -1.83 -11.33
C SER A 125 -4.85 -2.74 -10.12
N GLU A 126 -3.62 -2.97 -9.65
CA GLU A 126 -3.28 -3.90 -8.56
C GLU A 126 -3.13 -3.17 -7.21
N GLY A 127 -3.07 -1.83 -7.19
CA GLY A 127 -2.91 -1.03 -5.97
C GLY A 127 -1.50 -1.06 -5.37
N VAL A 128 -0.49 -1.39 -6.18
CA VAL A 128 0.90 -1.58 -5.74
C VAL A 128 1.74 -0.36 -6.10
N ALA A 129 2.38 0.30 -5.13
CA ALA A 129 3.17 1.49 -5.41
C ALA A 129 4.31 1.23 -6.40
N VAL A 130 4.55 2.12 -7.36
CA VAL A 130 5.61 1.97 -8.40
C VAL A 130 6.99 1.65 -7.81
N SER A 131 7.30 2.21 -6.63
CA SER A 131 8.55 1.99 -5.88
C SER A 131 8.70 0.57 -5.34
N GLN A 132 7.59 -0.14 -5.12
CA GLN A 132 7.55 -1.51 -4.62
C GLN A 132 7.50 -2.55 -5.74
N GLN A 133 7.37 -2.12 -7.00
CA GLN A 133 7.27 -3.01 -8.15
C GLN A 133 8.66 -3.32 -8.74
N SER A 134 9.07 -4.59 -8.67
CA SER A 134 10.11 -5.18 -9.53
C SER A 134 9.44 -5.91 -10.67
N LEU A 135 9.71 -5.47 -11.89
CA LEU A 135 9.27 -6.18 -13.08
C LEU A 135 10.43 -7.01 -13.61
N LEU A 136 10.21 -8.30 -13.79
CA LEU A 136 11.23 -9.25 -14.26
C LEU A 136 10.75 -9.92 -15.56
N HIS A 137 11.54 -9.82 -16.62
CA HIS A 137 11.26 -10.48 -17.90
C HIS A 137 12.49 -11.26 -18.35
N GLU A 138 12.33 -12.54 -18.72
CA GLU A 138 13.42 -13.48 -19.07
C GLU A 138 14.57 -13.51 -18.04
N GLY A 139 14.28 -13.29 -16.75
CA GLY A 139 15.28 -13.25 -15.68
C GLY A 139 16.02 -11.92 -15.53
N LYS A 140 15.71 -10.91 -16.36
CA LYS A 140 16.27 -9.57 -16.28
C LYS A 140 15.32 -8.63 -15.53
N VAL A 141 15.86 -7.89 -14.56
CA VAL A 141 15.12 -6.83 -13.83
C VAL A 141 14.96 -5.62 -14.74
N MET A 142 13.73 -5.15 -14.87
CA MET A 142 13.36 -3.97 -15.64
C MET A 142 13.30 -2.77 -14.70
N ASN A 143 14.34 -1.95 -14.73
CA ASN A 143 14.46 -0.79 -13.87
C ASN A 143 13.88 0.46 -14.55
N GLU A 144 14.45 0.85 -15.71
CA GLU A 144 14.09 2.04 -16.47
C GLU A 144 14.29 1.81 -17.98
N GLY A 145 13.73 2.66 -18.83
CA GLY A 145 13.80 2.53 -20.30
C GLY A 145 12.50 2.06 -20.94
N LYS A 146 12.53 1.60 -22.20
CA LYS A 146 11.36 1.08 -22.91
C LYS A 146 11.20 -0.41 -22.63
N LEU A 147 9.96 -0.90 -22.55
CA LEU A 147 9.67 -2.33 -22.42
C LEU A 147 10.31 -3.15 -23.55
N SER A 148 10.34 -2.61 -24.77
CA SER A 148 10.97 -3.23 -25.94
C SER A 148 12.49 -3.42 -25.79
N ASP A 149 13.19 -2.57 -25.03
CA ASP A 149 14.63 -2.70 -24.75
C ASP A 149 14.95 -3.96 -23.92
N TYR A 150 13.94 -4.49 -23.22
CA TYR A 150 14.01 -5.71 -22.44
C TYR A 150 13.50 -6.93 -23.21
N ASN A 151 13.32 -6.83 -24.53
CA ASN A 151 12.77 -7.89 -25.39
C ASN A 151 11.31 -8.27 -25.08
N VAL A 152 10.56 -7.38 -24.42
CA VAL A 152 9.13 -7.58 -24.19
C VAL A 152 8.37 -7.42 -25.52
N ARG A 153 7.67 -8.48 -25.92
CA ARG A 153 6.86 -8.58 -27.15
C ARG A 153 5.43 -9.02 -26.84
N ALA A 154 4.59 -9.11 -27.87
CA ALA A 154 3.24 -9.66 -27.72
C ALA A 154 3.27 -11.06 -27.07
N ASN A 155 2.35 -11.29 -26.14
CA ASN A 155 2.19 -12.47 -25.31
C ASN A 155 3.36 -12.76 -24.35
N SER A 156 4.24 -11.78 -24.12
CA SER A 156 5.32 -11.92 -23.14
C SER A 156 4.77 -12.00 -21.72
N THR A 157 5.36 -12.87 -20.90
CA THR A 157 5.09 -12.91 -19.47
C THR A 157 6.12 -12.08 -18.72
N ILE A 158 5.65 -11.07 -17.99
CA ILE A 158 6.42 -10.26 -17.07
C ILE A 158 6.06 -10.75 -15.67
N LYS A 159 7.05 -11.11 -14.86
CA LYS A 159 6.84 -11.44 -13.46
C LYS A 159 6.86 -10.15 -12.64
N LEU A 160 5.80 -9.91 -11.89
CA LEU A 160 5.76 -8.89 -10.85
C LEU A 160 6.32 -9.50 -9.57
N VAL A 161 7.39 -8.90 -9.05
CA VAL A 161 7.98 -9.22 -7.76
C VAL A 161 7.88 -7.97 -6.90
N PHE A 162 7.40 -8.12 -5.68
CA PHE A 162 7.38 -7.03 -4.73
C PHE A 162 8.78 -6.82 -4.19
N VAL A 163 9.38 -5.67 -4.51
CA VAL A 163 10.57 -5.20 -3.78
C VAL A 163 10.02 -4.58 -2.52
N ASN A 164 9.94 -5.37 -1.45
CA ASN A 164 9.78 -4.79 -0.12
C ASN A 164 10.93 -3.81 0.05
N GLY A 165 10.60 -2.53 0.26
CA GLY A 165 11.55 -1.49 0.63
C GLY A 165 12.23 -1.95 1.91
N SER A 166 13.38 -2.60 1.73
CA SER A 166 14.00 -3.50 2.71
C SER A 166 13.08 -4.61 3.24
N ASN A 167 13.61 -5.83 3.37
CA ASN A 167 13.07 -6.78 4.32
C ASN A 167 13.36 -6.28 5.75
N THR A 168 12.91 -5.08 6.12
CA THR A 168 12.87 -4.70 7.53
C THR A 168 11.68 -5.41 8.11
N THR A 169 11.94 -6.40 8.97
CA THR A 169 10.99 -6.79 10.00
C THR A 169 10.57 -5.52 10.73
N PRO A 170 9.30 -5.09 10.66
CA PRO A 170 8.81 -4.01 11.50
C PRO A 170 8.96 -4.49 12.95
N ASN A 171 9.99 -3.98 13.64
CA ASN A 171 10.38 -4.44 14.97
C ASN A 171 10.28 -3.32 16.01
N ASP A 172 9.93 -2.12 15.57
CA ASP A 172 9.69 -0.96 16.40
C ASP A 172 8.22 -0.53 16.29
N ASP A 173 7.48 -0.74 17.39
CA ASP A 173 6.06 -0.41 17.55
C ASP A 173 5.79 1.10 17.58
N SER A 174 6.84 1.93 17.67
CA SER A 174 6.74 3.39 17.68
C SER A 174 6.92 4.03 16.31
N ALA A 175 7.37 3.26 15.31
CA ALA A 175 7.60 3.74 13.96
C ALA A 175 6.31 3.72 13.12
N THR A 176 6.18 4.69 12.19
CA THR A 176 4.98 4.82 11.35
C THR A 176 4.99 3.79 10.22
N LEU A 177 3.80 3.37 9.75
CA LEU A 177 3.69 2.46 8.60
C LEU A 177 4.41 2.99 7.35
N GLU A 178 4.36 4.32 7.13
CA GLU A 178 5.09 4.99 6.05
C GLU A 178 6.61 4.88 6.18
N SER A 179 7.16 4.88 7.40
CA SER A 179 8.60 4.71 7.64
C SER A 179 9.11 3.29 7.29
N TYR A 180 8.21 2.31 7.29
CA TYR A 180 8.45 0.95 6.78
C TYR A 180 8.02 0.78 5.31
N GLY A 181 7.63 1.86 4.64
CA GLY A 181 7.14 1.82 3.26
C GLY A 181 5.84 1.04 3.10
N LEU A 182 5.01 0.94 4.13
CA LEU A 182 3.70 0.27 4.10
C LEU A 182 2.60 1.30 3.79
N TYR A 183 1.92 1.12 2.66
CA TYR A 183 0.84 1.97 2.15
C TYR A 183 -0.48 1.19 1.98
N SER A 184 -1.56 1.87 1.59
CA SER A 184 -2.84 1.22 1.28
C SER A 184 -2.66 0.16 0.19
N GLY A 185 -3.07 -1.09 0.45
CA GLY A 185 -2.84 -2.23 -0.44
C GLY A 185 -1.57 -3.04 -0.14
N ALA A 186 -0.71 -2.56 0.77
CA ALA A 186 0.47 -3.31 1.21
C ALA A 186 0.07 -4.61 1.91
N ARG A 187 0.71 -5.70 1.51
CA ARG A 187 0.51 -7.03 2.09
C ARG A 187 1.60 -7.26 3.14
N VAL A 188 1.18 -7.33 4.40
CA VAL A 188 2.08 -7.68 5.50
C VAL A 188 2.02 -9.18 5.68
N ASN A 189 3.16 -9.85 5.49
CA ASN A 189 3.28 -11.24 5.91
C ASN A 189 3.39 -11.24 7.43
N LEU A 190 2.29 -11.58 8.09
CA LEU A 190 2.31 -11.82 9.52
C LEU A 190 3.13 -13.08 9.76
N LEU A 191 4.38 -12.89 10.16
CA LEU A 191 5.12 -13.95 10.80
C LEU A 191 4.50 -14.13 12.18
N VAL A 192 3.41 -14.89 12.23
CA VAL A 192 3.08 -15.65 13.43
C VAL A 192 4.18 -16.68 13.49
N THR A 193 5.31 -16.29 14.10
CA THR A 193 6.07 -17.31 14.80
C THR A 193 5.00 -18.03 15.61
N PRO A 194 4.82 -19.37 15.48
CA PRO A 194 4.20 -20.07 16.59
C PRO A 194 4.86 -19.47 17.82
N MET A 195 4.11 -19.15 18.87
CA MET A 195 4.78 -18.95 20.14
C MET A 195 5.60 -20.23 20.30
N THR A 196 6.87 -20.19 19.89
CA THR A 196 7.93 -20.85 20.59
C THR A 196 7.58 -20.43 21.99
N PRO A 197 7.17 -21.37 22.86
CA PRO A 197 6.98 -21.04 24.27
C PRO A 197 8.19 -20.19 24.65
N PRO A 198 8.01 -19.08 25.37
CA PRO A 198 9.01 -18.03 25.53
C PRO A 198 10.32 -18.63 25.98
N THR A 199 11.21 -19.01 25.05
CA THR A 199 12.32 -19.93 25.35
C THR A 199 11.81 -21.30 25.89
N PRO A 200 12.54 -22.44 25.83
CA PRO A 200 12.30 -23.50 26.83
C PRO A 200 12.25 -22.80 28.18
N PRO A 201 11.26 -23.05 29.06
CA PRO A 201 11.00 -22.20 30.20
C PRO A 201 12.32 -21.87 30.88
N THR A 202 12.81 -20.65 30.65
CA THR A 202 14.04 -20.19 31.29
C THR A 202 13.78 -20.05 32.77
N GLN A 203 12.54 -20.30 33.23
CA GLN A 203 12.12 -20.30 34.59
C GLN A 203 11.37 -21.61 34.93
N ILE A 204 11.90 -22.37 35.89
CA ILE A 204 11.21 -23.49 36.54
C ILE A 204 10.39 -22.96 37.71
N GLN A 205 9.24 -23.59 37.98
CA GLN A 205 8.44 -23.26 39.16
C GLN A 205 8.96 -24.01 40.37
N VAL A 206 9.02 -23.34 41.52
CA VAL A 206 9.28 -23.96 42.82
C VAL A 206 8.25 -23.49 43.83
N PHE A 207 8.03 -24.32 44.85
CA PHE A 207 7.15 -23.99 45.97
C PHE A 207 8.01 -23.53 47.14
N LEU A 208 7.71 -22.36 47.69
CA LEU A 208 8.26 -21.91 48.96
C LEU A 208 7.25 -22.20 50.06
N LYS A 209 7.61 -23.07 51.00
CA LYS A 209 6.82 -23.32 52.19
C LYS A 209 7.27 -22.41 53.31
N ASN A 210 6.40 -21.50 53.76
CA ASN A 210 6.71 -20.62 54.89
C ASN A 210 6.54 -21.32 56.25
N GLU A 211 6.91 -20.63 57.34
CA GLU A 211 6.77 -21.17 58.71
C GLU A 211 5.32 -21.49 59.11
N LYS A 212 4.34 -20.87 58.45
CA LYS A 212 2.91 -21.12 58.64
C LYS A 212 2.42 -22.36 57.86
N GLY A 213 3.31 -23.01 57.12
CA GLY A 213 3.01 -24.17 56.29
C GLY A 213 2.30 -23.86 54.98
N VAL A 214 2.23 -22.58 54.59
CA VAL A 214 1.62 -22.13 53.33
C VAL A 214 2.66 -22.22 52.21
N ASN A 215 2.25 -22.80 51.08
CA ASN A 215 3.08 -22.91 49.89
C ASN A 215 2.78 -21.74 48.93
N THR A 216 3.81 -20.96 48.62
CA THR A 216 3.76 -19.89 47.62
C THR A 216 4.55 -20.32 46.40
N THR A 217 4.00 -20.19 45.20
CA THR A 217 4.68 -20.56 43.94
C THR A 217 5.60 -19.44 43.46
N TYR A 218 6.83 -19.77 43.08
CA TYR A 218 7.82 -18.84 42.53
C TYR A 218 8.38 -19.35 41.21
N ASP A 219 8.54 -18.44 40.24
CA ASP A 219 9.24 -18.70 38.99
C ASP A 219 10.73 -18.31 39.14
N ILE A 220 11.63 -19.30 38.96
CA ILE A 220 13.08 -19.16 39.14
C ILE A 220 13.81 -19.65 37.90
N LYS A 221 14.95 -19.05 37.52
CA LYS A 221 15.75 -19.58 36.41
C LYS A 221 16.57 -20.82 36.81
N PRO A 222 16.89 -21.77 35.90
CA PRO A 222 17.78 -22.90 36.20
C PRO A 222 19.18 -22.50 36.72
N ASP A 223 19.64 -21.31 36.33
CA ASP A 223 20.90 -20.70 36.73
C ASP A 223 20.75 -19.63 37.82
N GLU A 224 19.54 -19.45 38.37
CA GLU A 224 19.23 -18.49 39.43
C GLU A 224 20.11 -18.74 40.66
N THR A 225 20.67 -17.67 41.22
CA THR A 225 21.46 -17.74 42.44
C THR A 225 20.57 -17.72 43.69
N VAL A 226 21.06 -18.35 44.76
CA VAL A 226 20.41 -18.32 46.08
C VAL A 226 20.18 -16.88 46.55
N SER A 227 21.14 -15.98 46.30
CA SER A 227 21.04 -14.57 46.68
C SER A 227 19.88 -13.87 45.98
N HIS A 228 19.75 -14.05 44.67
CA HIS A 228 18.67 -13.43 43.89
C HIS A 228 17.29 -13.98 44.30
N PHE A 229 17.19 -15.28 44.58
CA PHE A 229 15.96 -15.88 45.08
C PHE A 229 15.57 -15.35 46.47
N LYS A 230 16.53 -15.16 47.39
CA LYS A 230 16.25 -14.53 48.70
C LYS A 230 15.69 -13.12 48.59
N SER A 231 16.22 -12.32 47.65
CA SER A 231 15.68 -10.98 47.38
C SER A 231 14.23 -11.03 46.86
N LYS A 232 13.89 -12.01 46.01
CA LYS A 232 12.50 -12.24 45.57
C LYS A 232 11.58 -12.60 46.74
N VAL A 233 12.06 -13.44 47.66
CA VAL A 233 11.32 -13.83 48.86
C VAL A 233 11.15 -12.63 49.81
N GLU A 234 12.15 -11.75 49.94
CA GLU A 234 12.07 -10.52 50.73
C GLU A 234 10.98 -9.59 50.19
N ALA A 235 10.93 -9.41 48.87
CA ALA A 235 9.92 -8.56 48.22
C ALA A 235 8.49 -9.09 48.39
N ARG A 236 8.29 -10.41 48.51
CA ARG A 236 6.95 -11.04 48.56
C ARG A 236 6.48 -11.37 49.98
N GLU A 237 7.35 -11.97 50.79
CA GLU A 237 7.03 -12.38 52.16
C GLU A 237 7.36 -11.29 53.19
N GLY A 238 8.09 -10.23 52.79
CA GLY A 238 8.48 -9.12 53.67
C GLY A 238 9.57 -9.47 54.69
N VAL A 239 10.25 -10.60 54.52
CA VAL A 239 11.29 -11.10 55.44
C VAL A 239 12.66 -10.65 54.95
N ALA A 240 13.43 -9.95 55.79
CA ALA A 240 14.75 -9.47 55.39
C ALA A 240 15.68 -10.63 54.96
N VAL A 241 16.48 -10.47 53.91
CA VAL A 241 17.38 -11.54 53.39
C VAL A 241 18.27 -12.17 54.48
N SER A 242 18.72 -11.38 55.46
CA SER A 242 19.53 -11.85 56.59
C SER A 242 18.78 -12.77 57.58
N GLN A 243 17.46 -12.66 57.61
CA GLN A 243 16.57 -13.48 58.46
C GLN A 243 16.07 -14.73 57.73
N GLN A 244 16.28 -14.84 56.42
CA GLN A 244 15.83 -15.99 55.63
C GLN A 244 16.81 -17.17 55.70
N SER A 245 16.33 -18.33 56.15
CA SER A 245 17.02 -19.61 56.05
C SER A 245 16.26 -20.53 55.10
N LEU A 246 16.71 -20.57 53.84
CA LEU A 246 16.16 -21.44 52.81
C LEU A 246 16.76 -22.84 52.90
N ILE A 247 15.92 -23.87 52.89
CA ILE A 247 16.32 -25.27 53.07
C ILE A 247 15.66 -26.13 51.98
N HIS A 248 16.45 -26.94 51.29
CA HIS A 248 15.98 -27.93 50.33
C HIS A 248 16.67 -29.28 50.61
N GLU A 249 15.90 -30.38 50.66
CA GLU A 249 16.41 -31.74 50.97
C GLU A 249 17.31 -31.81 52.23
N GLY A 250 17.01 -31.00 53.25
CA GLY A 250 17.79 -30.93 54.49
C GLY A 250 19.10 -30.11 54.40
N LYS A 251 19.42 -29.53 53.24
CA LYS A 251 20.60 -28.68 53.02
C LYS A 251 20.23 -27.20 53.06
N VAL A 252 20.92 -26.43 53.89
CA VAL A 252 20.75 -24.97 53.98
C VAL A 252 21.41 -24.30 52.78
N MET A 253 20.64 -23.45 52.09
CA MET A 253 21.05 -22.73 50.89
C MET A 253 21.61 -21.36 51.28
N ASN A 254 22.92 -21.18 51.17
CA ASN A 254 23.60 -19.95 51.59
C ASN A 254 24.06 -19.13 50.38
N GLU A 255 24.79 -19.72 49.44
CA GLU A 255 25.38 -19.08 48.25
C GLU A 255 25.46 -20.08 47.08
N GLY A 256 25.66 -19.61 45.85
CA GLY A 256 25.71 -20.44 44.64
C GLY A 256 24.39 -20.46 43.87
N LYS A 257 24.22 -21.43 42.97
CA LYS A 257 23.00 -21.58 42.16
C LYS A 257 22.01 -22.49 42.87
N LEU A 258 20.72 -22.28 42.65
CA LEU A 258 19.68 -23.18 43.19
C LEU A 258 19.86 -24.63 42.69
N SER A 259 20.36 -24.80 41.47
CA SER A 259 20.70 -26.10 40.88
C SER A 259 21.81 -26.86 41.64
N ASP A 260 22.74 -26.18 42.30
CA ASP A 260 23.80 -26.80 43.13
C ASP A 260 23.24 -27.49 44.39
N TYR A 261 21.99 -27.17 44.74
CA TYR A 261 21.23 -27.76 45.85
C TYR A 261 20.15 -28.73 45.36
N ASN A 262 20.26 -29.20 44.10
CA ASN A 262 19.32 -30.12 43.47
C ASN A 262 17.88 -29.57 43.40
N VAL A 263 17.71 -28.25 43.42
CA VAL A 263 16.40 -27.62 43.20
C VAL A 263 16.03 -27.76 41.73
N ARG A 264 14.85 -28.36 41.47
CA ARG A 264 14.31 -28.61 40.13
C ARG A 264 12.88 -28.06 40.04
N ALA A 265 12.28 -28.21 38.87
CA ALA A 265 10.87 -27.87 38.70
C ALA A 265 10.00 -28.62 39.71
N HIS A 266 9.09 -27.89 40.34
CA HIS A 266 8.16 -28.34 41.38
C HIS A 266 8.83 -28.77 42.70
N SER A 267 10.11 -28.46 42.91
CA SER A 267 10.77 -28.63 44.21
C SER A 267 10.12 -27.74 45.29
N THR A 268 10.08 -28.23 46.53
CA THR A 268 9.62 -27.44 47.69
C THR A 268 10.80 -27.00 48.54
N ILE A 269 11.01 -25.69 48.63
CA ILE A 269 12.00 -25.04 49.49
C ILE A 269 11.30 -24.59 50.77
N SER A 270 11.83 -24.96 51.92
CA SER A 270 11.32 -24.49 53.21
C SER A 270 12.01 -23.19 53.61
N LEU A 271 11.21 -22.18 53.99
CA LEU A 271 11.67 -20.93 54.58
C LEU A 271 11.53 -21.01 56.10
N ASN A 272 12.67 -21.01 56.80
CA ASN A 272 12.74 -20.81 58.24
C ASN A 272 13.27 -19.41 58.55
N LEU A 273 12.77 -18.78 59.60
CA LEU A 273 13.29 -17.52 60.10
C LEU A 273 14.46 -17.77 61.04
N ARG A 274 15.57 -17.08 60.80
CA ARG A 274 16.63 -16.97 61.80
C ARG A 274 16.20 -15.92 62.81
N LEU A 275 16.06 -16.33 64.07
CA LEU A 275 15.92 -15.40 65.18
C LEU A 275 17.19 -14.54 65.25
N ARG A 276 17.04 -13.22 65.31
CA ARG A 276 18.16 -12.34 65.63
C ARG A 276 18.67 -12.72 67.03
N GLY A 277 19.93 -13.15 67.12
CA GLY A 277 20.69 -12.93 68.34
C GLY A 277 20.81 -11.41 68.50
N GLY A 278 20.38 -10.91 69.66
CA GLY A 278 20.33 -9.47 69.98
C GLY A 278 21.67 -8.77 69.96
#